data_AF-A0A146K5G8-F1
#
_entry.id   AF-A0A146K5G8-F1
#
_cell.length_a   1.000
_cell.length_b   1.000
_cell.length_c   1.000
_cell.angle_alpha   90.00
_cell.angle_beta   90.00
_cell.angle_gamma   90.00
#
_symmetry.space_group_name_H-M   'P 1'
#
loop_
_entity.id
_entity.type
_entity.pdbx_description
1 polymer ?
#
loop_
_entity_poly.entity_id
_entity_poly.type
_entity_poly.pdbx_seq_one_letter_code
_entity_poly.pdbx_strand_id
1 'polypeptide(L)'
;ETQDAMDQNTLNFHYAEQNNRIDKLVLWVGCTPDIQNKYPQIIYNKNIRKMLTTLLTIWVHNRDIIQKLIKKDEDPEFLFSSQLKYYYEEAQKRMYVKQVDAQLDYQYEYLGNFDRLVITPLTDRCFITLTSALAKTFGGNPLGPAGTGKSESFKDLAKSLAIGCYIFNCSEGLNEQSLSKFLMGLCICGMYSCLDEFNRCRLDVLSVV
;
A
#
# COMPACT_ATOMS: atom_id res chain seq x y z
N GLU A 1 18.09 -0.33 6.27
CA GLU A 1 18.33 1.13 6.32
C GLU A 1 17.72 1.78 7.57
N THR A 2 16.40 2.00 7.66
CA THR A 2 15.84 2.74 8.82
C THR A 2 16.01 2.00 10.16
N GLN A 3 15.82 0.67 10.19
CA GLN A 3 16.11 -0.13 11.39
C GLN A 3 17.58 0.02 11.81
N ASP A 4 18.52 -0.14 10.88
CA ASP A 4 19.95 0.02 11.16
C ASP A 4 20.28 1.42 11.71
N ALA A 5 19.62 2.46 11.17
CA ALA A 5 19.78 3.83 11.63
C ALA A 5 19.19 4.06 13.04
N MET A 6 18.15 3.33 13.43
CA MET A 6 17.64 3.33 14.80
C MET A 6 18.63 2.62 15.73
N ASP A 7 19.12 1.45 15.35
CA ASP A 7 20.04 0.62 16.16
C ASP A 7 21.38 1.32 16.40
N GLN A 8 21.87 2.06 15.39
CA GLN A 8 23.11 2.84 15.47
C GLN A 8 22.91 4.27 16.00
N ASN A 9 21.67 4.68 16.29
CA ASN A 9 21.31 6.03 16.69
C ASN A 9 21.77 7.13 15.69
N THR A 10 21.72 6.83 14.40
CA THR A 10 22.14 7.70 13.28
C THR A 10 20.95 8.28 12.48
N LEU A 11 19.75 8.29 13.07
CA LEU A 11 18.51 8.75 12.42
C LEU A 11 18.60 10.13 11.76
N ASN A 12 19.28 11.10 12.39
CA ASN A 12 19.45 12.45 11.80
C ASN A 12 20.25 12.42 10.49
N PHE A 13 21.29 11.60 10.42
CA PHE A 13 22.09 11.42 9.22
C PHE A 13 21.27 10.72 8.13
N HIS A 14 20.60 9.63 8.50
CA HIS A 14 19.70 8.91 7.58
C HIS A 14 18.59 9.82 7.03
N TYR A 15 17.99 10.67 7.86
CA TYR A 15 17.00 11.65 7.45
C TYR A 15 17.54 12.65 6.41
N ALA A 16 18.75 13.18 6.63
CA ALA A 16 19.39 14.09 5.68
C ALA A 16 19.69 13.39 4.34
N GLU A 17 20.13 12.12 4.38
CA GLU A 17 20.34 11.31 3.19
C GLU A 17 19.04 11.08 2.41
N GLN A 18 17.95 10.71 3.10
CA GLN A 18 16.65 10.50 2.46
C GLN A 18 16.12 11.79 1.82
N ASN A 19 16.27 12.95 2.47
CA ASN A 19 15.88 14.22 1.84
C ASN A 19 16.70 14.50 0.57
N ASN A 20 18.02 14.26 0.58
CA ASN A 20 18.84 14.45 -0.63
C ASN A 20 18.42 13.52 -1.78
N ARG A 21 18.07 12.26 -1.46
CA ARG A 21 17.52 11.29 -2.44
C ARG A 21 16.18 11.79 -3.00
N ILE A 22 15.28 12.30 -2.15
CA ILE A 22 13.98 12.84 -2.55
C ILE A 22 14.14 14.09 -3.41
N ASP A 23 15.01 15.05 -3.02
CA ASP A 23 15.24 16.28 -3.76
C ASP A 23 15.68 16.00 -5.21
N LYS A 24 16.60 15.05 -5.37
CA LYS A 24 17.01 14.57 -6.71
C LYS A 24 15.81 14.03 -7.49
N LEU A 25 14.96 13.23 -6.85
CA LEU A 25 13.82 12.62 -7.51
C LEU A 25 12.72 13.63 -7.86
N VAL A 26 12.52 14.67 -7.03
CA VAL A 26 11.64 15.80 -7.32
C VAL A 26 12.09 16.54 -8.58
N LEU A 27 13.40 16.77 -8.74
CA LEU A 27 13.92 17.38 -9.97
C LEU A 27 13.58 16.52 -11.20
N TRP A 28 13.71 15.19 -11.10
CA TRP A 28 13.42 14.26 -12.19
C TRP A 28 11.94 14.24 -12.56
N VAL A 29 11.04 14.26 -11.56
CA VAL A 29 9.59 14.32 -11.78
C VAL A 29 9.16 15.70 -12.29
N GLY A 30 9.76 16.77 -11.77
CA GLY A 30 9.47 18.16 -12.12
C GLY A 30 9.88 18.57 -13.54
N CYS A 31 10.69 17.74 -14.22
CA CYS A 31 11.09 17.96 -15.60
C CYS A 31 11.73 19.35 -15.82
N THR A 32 12.67 19.76 -14.97
CA THR A 32 13.38 21.05 -15.14
C THR A 32 14.11 21.10 -16.49
N PRO A 33 14.33 22.29 -17.08
CA PRO A 33 14.96 22.42 -18.40
C PRO A 33 16.30 21.66 -18.53
N ASP A 34 17.11 21.67 -17.47
CA ASP A 34 18.38 20.94 -17.43
C ASP A 34 18.20 19.42 -17.53
N ILE A 35 17.19 18.88 -16.84
CA ILE A 35 16.86 17.45 -16.89
C ILE A 35 16.23 17.08 -18.23
N GLN A 36 15.44 17.99 -18.83
CA GLN A 36 14.92 17.81 -20.20
C GLN A 36 16.02 17.67 -21.23
N ASN A 37 17.05 18.49 -21.13
CA ASN A 37 18.19 18.43 -22.05
C ASN A 37 19.06 17.20 -21.80
N LYS A 38 19.22 16.78 -20.54
CA LYS A 38 20.12 15.67 -20.17
C LYS A 38 19.49 14.28 -20.30
N TYR A 39 18.19 14.15 -20.05
CA TYR A 39 17.47 12.87 -20.01
C TYR A 39 16.10 12.92 -20.72
N PRO A 40 16.06 13.24 -22.03
CA PRO A 40 14.81 13.34 -22.79
C PRO A 40 13.99 12.04 -22.74
N GLN A 41 14.65 10.88 -22.75
CA GLN A 41 14.01 9.56 -22.68
C GLN A 41 13.18 9.32 -21.42
N ILE A 42 13.52 9.98 -20.30
CA ILE A 42 12.78 9.87 -19.03
C ILE A 42 11.48 10.67 -19.10
N ILE A 43 11.54 11.85 -19.71
CA ILE A 43 10.43 12.81 -19.73
C ILE A 43 9.38 12.45 -20.77
N TYR A 44 9.80 11.96 -21.93
CA TYR A 44 8.86 11.54 -22.98
C TYR A 44 8.26 10.15 -22.72
N ASN A 45 8.87 9.34 -21.84
CA ASN A 45 8.34 8.05 -21.48
C ASN A 45 7.34 8.14 -20.30
N LYS A 46 6.05 8.05 -20.63
CA LYS A 46 4.95 8.08 -19.66
C LYS A 46 5.09 7.01 -18.56
N ASN A 47 5.58 5.81 -18.88
CA ASN A 47 5.72 4.72 -17.91
C ASN A 47 6.82 4.98 -16.89
N ILE A 48 7.95 5.56 -17.35
CA ILE A 48 9.05 5.95 -16.45
C ILE A 48 8.59 7.07 -15.54
N ARG A 49 7.87 8.07 -16.07
CA ARG A 49 7.31 9.15 -15.24
C ARG A 49 6.39 8.61 -14.16
N LYS A 50 5.48 7.70 -14.52
CA LYS A 50 4.56 7.06 -13.57
C LYS A 50 5.31 6.30 -12.47
N MET A 51 6.35 5.57 -12.84
CA MET A 51 7.23 4.88 -11.89
C MET A 51 7.93 5.86 -10.94
N LEU A 52 8.47 6.96 -11.45
CA LEU A 52 9.13 7.99 -10.64
C LEU A 52 8.16 8.67 -9.67
N THR A 53 6.97 9.06 -10.14
CA THR A 53 5.92 9.63 -9.27
C THR A 53 5.50 8.65 -8.17
N THR A 54 5.37 7.36 -8.52
CA THR A 54 5.07 6.30 -7.55
C THR A 54 6.17 6.17 -6.50
N LEU A 55 7.43 6.16 -6.91
CA LEU A 55 8.57 6.08 -6.02
C LEU A 55 8.64 7.32 -5.10
N LEU A 56 8.35 8.51 -5.63
CA LEU A 56 8.30 9.75 -4.84
C LEU A 56 7.28 9.65 -3.70
N THR A 57 6.07 9.18 -3.99
CA THR A 57 5.01 9.04 -2.98
C THR A 57 5.46 8.13 -1.82
N ILE A 58 6.08 7.00 -2.13
CA ILE A 58 6.57 6.05 -1.12
C ILE A 58 7.71 6.67 -0.30
N TRP A 59 8.67 7.34 -0.96
CA TRP A 59 9.83 7.91 -0.29
C TRP A 59 9.48 9.08 0.62
N VAL A 60 8.57 9.96 0.20
CA VAL A 60 8.09 11.06 1.04
C VAL A 60 7.43 10.51 2.32
N HIS A 61 6.58 9.49 2.20
CA HIS A 61 5.98 8.84 3.36
C HIS A 61 7.04 8.25 4.32
N ASN A 62 8.02 7.51 3.78
CA ASN A 62 9.12 6.95 4.59
C ASN A 62 9.94 8.04 5.30
N ARG A 63 10.22 9.16 4.62
CA ARG A 63 10.92 10.30 5.21
C ARG A 63 10.12 10.94 6.34
N ASP A 64 8.81 11.10 6.15
CA ASP A 64 7.91 11.68 7.16
C ASP A 64 7.86 10.80 8.43
N ILE A 65 7.93 9.47 8.29
CA ILE A 65 8.07 8.54 9.44
C ILE A 65 9.38 8.78 10.18
N ILE A 66 10.50 8.88 9.45
CA ILE A 66 11.83 9.14 10.06
C ILE A 66 11.80 10.47 10.82
N GLN A 67 11.15 11.49 10.26
CA GLN A 67 10.99 12.78 10.93
C GLN A 67 10.24 12.65 12.27
N LYS A 68 9.16 11.86 12.30
CA LYS A 68 8.39 11.59 13.53
C LYS A 68 9.23 10.82 14.55
N LEU A 69 10.03 9.85 14.13
CA LEU A 69 10.95 9.10 15.00
C LEU A 69 12.01 10.00 15.64
N ILE A 70 12.52 11.00 14.91
CA ILE A 70 13.48 11.98 15.43
C ILE A 70 12.83 12.90 16.46
N LYS A 71 11.61 13.38 16.18
CA LYS A 71 10.86 14.26 17.07
C LYS A 71 10.44 13.58 18.38
N LYS A 72 10.22 12.26 18.35
CA LYS A 72 9.74 11.46 19.49
C LYS A 72 8.40 11.95 20.03
N ASP A 73 7.51 12.37 19.13
CA ASP A 73 6.15 12.84 19.48
C ASP A 73 5.28 11.71 20.09
N GLU A 74 5.58 10.45 19.71
CA GLU A 74 4.92 9.22 20.16
C GLU A 74 5.98 8.19 20.57
N ASP A 75 5.56 7.06 21.16
CA ASP A 75 6.46 5.95 21.46
C ASP A 75 7.17 5.48 20.16
N PRO A 76 8.50 5.63 20.05
CA PRO A 76 9.22 5.31 18.83
C PRO A 76 9.16 3.83 18.46
N GLU A 77 9.03 2.94 19.46
CA GLU A 77 8.90 1.50 19.22
C GLU A 77 7.56 1.20 18.55
N PHE A 78 6.47 1.73 19.12
CA PHE A 78 5.15 1.59 18.52
C PHE A 78 5.10 2.24 17.13
N LEU A 79 5.55 3.49 16.99
CA LEU A 79 5.55 4.24 15.73
C LEU A 79 6.28 3.49 14.61
N PHE A 80 7.39 2.83 14.92
CA PHE A 80 8.14 2.04 13.94
C PHE A 80 7.50 0.66 13.72
N SER A 81 6.93 0.04 14.76
CA SER A 81 6.20 -1.22 14.64
C SER A 81 4.93 -1.10 13.79
N SER A 82 4.26 0.05 13.82
CA SER A 82 2.99 0.31 13.16
C SER A 82 3.11 0.48 11.64
N GLN A 83 4.33 0.64 11.12
CA GLN A 83 4.58 0.76 9.68
C GLN A 83 4.67 -0.61 9.01
N LEU A 84 4.30 -0.69 7.73
CA LEU A 84 4.53 -1.87 6.91
C LEU A 84 6.03 -2.05 6.67
N LYS A 85 6.58 -3.19 7.12
CA LYS A 85 8.01 -3.50 7.02
C LYS A 85 8.23 -4.80 6.25
N TYR A 86 9.16 -4.76 5.32
CA TYR A 86 9.47 -5.87 4.42
C TYR A 86 10.74 -6.57 4.90
N TYR A 87 10.66 -7.89 5.03
CA TYR A 87 11.79 -8.71 5.47
C TYR A 87 11.99 -9.84 4.48
N TYR A 88 13.24 -10.06 4.08
CA TYR A 88 13.64 -11.18 3.24
C TYR A 88 14.32 -12.24 4.09
N GLU A 89 13.78 -13.46 4.10
CA GLU A 89 14.35 -14.60 4.80
C GLU A 89 15.19 -15.43 3.83
N GLU A 90 16.51 -15.32 3.91
CA GLU A 90 17.44 -16.00 2.99
C GLU A 90 17.29 -17.53 3.02
N ALA A 91 17.07 -18.12 4.20
CA ALA A 91 16.95 -19.57 4.38
C ALA A 91 15.76 -20.16 3.61
N GLN A 92 14.63 -19.45 3.57
CA GLN A 92 13.40 -19.87 2.89
C GLN A 92 13.23 -19.19 1.52
N LYS A 93 14.13 -18.27 1.15
CA LYS A 93 14.07 -17.44 -0.06
C LYS A 93 12.74 -16.72 -0.25
N ARG A 94 12.09 -16.34 0.85
CA ARG A 94 10.77 -15.71 0.85
C ARG A 94 10.82 -14.33 1.48
N MET A 95 9.92 -13.46 1.04
CA MET A 95 9.70 -12.14 1.61
C MET A 95 8.37 -12.16 2.34
N TYR A 96 8.36 -11.57 3.52
CA TYR A 96 7.14 -11.36 4.28
C TYR A 96 7.07 -9.90 4.73
N VAL A 97 5.85 -9.45 4.96
CA VAL A 97 5.53 -8.11 5.44
C VAL A 97 5.06 -8.22 6.88
N LYS A 98 5.65 -7.42 7.77
CA LYS A 98 5.22 -7.28 9.17
C LYS A 98 4.63 -5.91 9.42
N GLN A 99 3.59 -5.89 10.24
CA GLN A 99 3.00 -4.66 10.76
C GLN A 99 2.37 -4.96 12.13
N VAL A 100 2.84 -4.27 13.18
CA VAL A 100 2.52 -4.60 14.57
C VAL A 100 2.77 -6.10 14.81
N ASP A 101 1.75 -6.86 15.20
CA ASP A 101 1.82 -8.31 15.45
C ASP A 101 1.51 -9.15 14.21
N ALA A 102 1.04 -8.52 13.12
CA ALA A 102 0.68 -9.22 11.90
C ALA A 102 1.92 -9.54 11.06
N GLN A 103 1.97 -10.78 10.55
CA GLN A 103 2.93 -11.21 9.54
C GLN A 103 2.17 -11.81 8.35
N LEU A 104 2.42 -11.30 7.16
CA LEU A 104 1.77 -11.71 5.91
C LEU A 104 2.84 -12.05 4.87
N ASP A 105 2.64 -13.11 4.09
CA ASP A 105 3.57 -13.44 3.00
C ASP A 105 3.37 -12.49 1.82
N TYR A 106 4.48 -12.05 1.21
CA TYR A 106 4.45 -11.30 -0.03
C TYR A 106 4.19 -12.25 -1.20
N GLN A 107 3.19 -11.96 -2.05
CA GLN A 107 2.67 -12.92 -3.03
C GLN A 107 3.37 -12.89 -4.40
N TYR A 108 4.25 -11.91 -4.64
CA TYR A 108 5.05 -11.80 -5.87
C TYR A 108 4.27 -11.69 -7.19
N GLU A 109 2.97 -11.33 -7.16
CA GLU A 109 2.23 -11.11 -8.39
C GLU A 109 2.71 -9.84 -9.10
N TYR A 110 2.85 -9.93 -10.43
CA TYR A 110 3.18 -8.76 -11.23
C TYR A 110 1.96 -7.87 -11.43
N LEU A 111 1.95 -6.76 -10.70
CA LEU A 111 0.90 -5.74 -10.80
C LEU A 111 1.24 -4.70 -11.88
N GLY A 112 2.52 -4.47 -12.17
CA GLY A 112 2.95 -3.39 -13.05
C GLY A 112 2.97 -2.01 -12.38
N ASN A 113 3.20 -0.96 -13.18
CA ASN A 113 3.38 0.39 -12.66
C ASN A 113 2.03 1.07 -12.39
N PHE A 114 1.47 0.80 -11.21
CA PHE A 114 0.28 1.48 -10.71
C PHE A 114 0.64 2.69 -9.84
N ASP A 115 -0.22 3.70 -9.89
CA ASP A 115 -0.12 4.85 -8.98
C ASP A 115 -0.35 4.38 -7.54
N ARG A 116 0.37 5.00 -6.61
CA ARG A 116 0.24 4.74 -5.17
C ARG A 116 -0.64 5.79 -4.52
N LEU A 117 -1.46 5.35 -3.57
CA LEU A 117 -2.21 6.25 -2.71
C LEU A 117 -1.23 7.05 -1.85
N VAL A 118 -1.48 8.34 -1.65
CA VAL A 118 -0.73 9.13 -0.67
C VAL A 118 -1.08 8.61 0.72
N ILE A 119 -0.09 8.07 1.42
CA ILE A 119 -0.30 7.46 2.73
C ILE A 119 -0.40 8.55 3.79
N THR A 120 -1.51 8.57 4.50
CA THR A 120 -1.78 9.49 5.61
C THR A 120 -1.87 8.72 6.93
N PRO A 121 -1.81 9.38 8.10
CA PRO A 121 -2.01 8.71 9.37
C PRO A 121 -3.34 7.94 9.48
N LEU A 122 -4.38 8.37 8.74
CA LEU A 122 -5.65 7.64 8.67
C LEU A 122 -5.51 6.35 7.85
N THR A 123 -4.79 6.41 6.73
CA THR A 123 -4.49 5.25 5.88
C THR A 123 -3.63 4.23 6.64
N ASP A 124 -2.63 4.68 7.41
CA ASP A 124 -1.80 3.81 8.24
C ASP A 124 -2.65 3.03 9.25
N ARG A 125 -3.56 3.71 9.96
CA ARG A 125 -4.49 3.05 10.88
C ARG A 125 -5.40 2.04 10.19
N CYS A 126 -5.85 2.36 8.98
CA CYS A 126 -6.63 1.43 8.16
C CYS A 126 -5.79 0.19 7.83
N PHE A 127 -4.53 0.36 7.43
CA PHE A 127 -3.62 -0.75 7.13
C PHE A 127 -3.38 -1.64 8.34
N ILE A 128 -3.11 -1.08 9.53
CA ILE A 128 -2.95 -1.85 10.77
C ILE A 128 -4.16 -2.75 11.04
N THR A 129 -5.37 -2.20 10.88
CA THR A 129 -6.62 -2.95 11.10
C THR A 129 -6.77 -4.08 10.08
N LEU A 130 -6.53 -3.79 8.81
CA LEU A 130 -6.64 -4.76 7.73
C LEU A 130 -5.60 -5.87 7.83
N THR A 131 -4.32 -5.55 8.09
CA THR A 131 -3.26 -6.55 8.23
C THR A 131 -3.46 -7.42 9.46
N SER A 132 -3.93 -6.85 10.57
CA SER A 132 -4.28 -7.60 11.77
C SER A 132 -5.45 -8.56 11.54
N ALA A 133 -6.46 -8.15 10.78
CA ALA A 133 -7.59 -9.01 10.41
C ALA A 133 -7.13 -10.16 9.50
N LEU A 134 -6.34 -9.84 8.46
CA LEU A 134 -5.81 -10.82 7.50
C LEU A 134 -4.93 -11.87 8.19
N ALA A 135 -4.05 -11.47 9.11
CA ALA A 135 -3.22 -12.40 9.88
C ALA A 135 -4.03 -13.38 10.75
N LYS A 136 -5.28 -13.03 11.07
CA LYS A 136 -6.23 -13.88 11.80
C LYS A 136 -7.24 -14.56 10.88
N THR A 137 -7.01 -14.56 9.56
CA THR A 137 -7.94 -15.11 8.55
C THR A 137 -9.33 -14.48 8.54
N PHE A 138 -9.44 -13.21 8.96
CA PHE A 138 -10.67 -12.44 8.92
C PHE A 138 -10.72 -11.47 7.73
N GLY A 139 -11.92 -11.14 7.29
CA GLY A 139 -12.17 -10.03 6.38
C GLY A 139 -12.07 -8.67 7.09
N GLY A 140 -11.75 -7.62 6.33
CA GLY A 140 -11.74 -6.24 6.80
C GLY A 140 -12.94 -5.46 6.28
N ASN A 141 -13.58 -4.65 7.13
CA ASN A 141 -14.69 -3.78 6.75
C ASN A 141 -14.38 -2.30 7.08
N PRO A 142 -13.65 -1.57 6.22
CA PRO A 142 -13.47 -0.14 6.38
C PRO A 142 -14.82 0.56 6.15
N LEU A 143 -15.33 1.24 7.17
CA LEU A 143 -16.60 1.98 7.10
C LEU A 143 -16.35 3.49 7.01
N GLY A 144 -17.15 4.17 6.19
CA GLY A 144 -17.08 5.62 6.03
C GLY A 144 -17.91 6.15 4.86
N PRO A 145 -18.10 7.48 4.76
CA PRO A 145 -18.84 8.12 3.67
C PRO A 145 -18.32 7.78 2.26
N ALA A 146 -19.14 8.01 1.23
CA ALA A 146 -18.71 7.86 -0.14
C ALA A 146 -17.53 8.80 -0.45
N GLY A 147 -16.56 8.33 -1.25
CA GLY A 147 -15.40 9.13 -1.66
C GLY A 147 -14.27 9.25 -0.62
N THR A 148 -14.33 8.57 0.52
CA THR A 148 -13.26 8.62 1.55
C THR A 148 -12.08 7.68 1.31
N GLY A 149 -11.94 7.12 0.10
CA GLY A 149 -10.79 6.29 -0.25
C GLY A 149 -10.77 4.87 0.35
N LYS A 150 -11.93 4.29 0.67
CA LYS A 150 -12.03 2.96 1.33
C LYS A 150 -11.47 1.85 0.45
N SER A 151 -12.02 1.73 -0.76
CA SER A 151 -11.62 0.75 -1.77
C SER A 151 -10.19 0.99 -2.23
N GLU A 152 -9.77 2.25 -2.32
CA GLU A 152 -8.42 2.67 -2.69
C GLU A 152 -7.38 2.31 -1.64
N SER A 153 -7.72 2.46 -0.35
CA SER A 153 -6.85 2.06 0.76
C SER A 153 -6.64 0.54 0.74
N PHE A 154 -7.71 -0.24 0.62
CA PHE A 154 -7.61 -1.70 0.51
C PHE A 154 -6.79 -2.13 -0.71
N LYS A 155 -7.03 -1.49 -1.87
CA LYS A 155 -6.28 -1.75 -3.10
C LYS A 155 -4.79 -1.40 -2.97
N ASP A 156 -4.43 -0.33 -2.27
CA ASP A 156 -3.02 0.03 -2.08
C ASP A 156 -2.31 -0.90 -1.08
N LEU A 157 -3.03 -1.40 -0.06
CA LEU A 157 -2.52 -2.46 0.81
C LEU A 157 -2.26 -3.75 0.02
N ALA A 158 -3.19 -4.17 -0.84
CA ALA A 158 -3.00 -5.35 -1.69
C ALA A 158 -1.77 -5.21 -2.60
N LYS A 159 -1.55 -4.01 -3.19
CA LYS A 159 -0.31 -3.73 -3.94
C LYS A 159 0.94 -3.88 -3.08
N SER A 160 0.88 -3.46 -1.82
CA SER A 160 1.98 -3.57 -0.87
C SER A 160 2.31 -5.03 -0.53
N LEU A 161 1.34 -5.94 -0.63
CA LEU A 161 1.53 -7.38 -0.47
C LEU A 161 1.81 -8.12 -1.79
N ALA A 162 1.89 -7.38 -2.90
CA ALA A 162 1.98 -7.91 -4.27
C ALA A 162 0.94 -8.97 -4.58
N ILE A 163 -0.30 -8.71 -4.21
CA ILE A 163 -1.46 -9.53 -4.57
C ILE A 163 -2.43 -8.70 -5.42
N GLY A 164 -2.97 -9.33 -6.45
CA GLY A 164 -4.01 -8.75 -7.28
C GLY A 164 -5.26 -8.46 -6.46
N CYS A 165 -5.86 -7.29 -6.69
CA CYS A 165 -7.07 -6.86 -6.00
C CYS A 165 -8.16 -6.50 -7.01
N TYR A 166 -9.29 -7.20 -6.93
CA TYR A 166 -10.47 -6.91 -7.74
C TYR A 166 -11.53 -6.16 -6.92
N ILE A 167 -11.86 -4.94 -7.34
CA ILE A 167 -12.96 -4.18 -6.73
C ILE A 167 -14.25 -4.59 -7.44
N PHE A 168 -15.13 -5.25 -6.72
CA PHE A 168 -16.43 -5.70 -7.21
C PHE A 168 -17.51 -4.72 -6.78
N ASN A 169 -18.14 -4.04 -7.73
CA ASN A 169 -19.22 -3.10 -7.44
C ASN A 169 -20.54 -3.86 -7.22
N CYS A 170 -21.08 -3.76 -6.01
CA CYS A 170 -22.34 -4.34 -5.59
C CYS A 170 -23.52 -3.42 -5.95
N SER A 171 -23.93 -3.42 -7.22
CA SER A 171 -25.10 -2.66 -7.66
C SER A 171 -26.43 -3.38 -7.37
N GLU A 172 -27.55 -2.65 -7.41
CA GLU A 172 -28.90 -3.22 -7.17
C GLU A 172 -29.30 -4.29 -8.20
N GLY A 173 -28.71 -4.26 -9.40
CA GLY A 173 -28.91 -5.25 -10.46
C GLY A 173 -28.06 -6.51 -10.31
N LEU A 174 -27.33 -6.67 -9.19
CA LEU A 174 -26.55 -7.86 -8.93
C LEU A 174 -27.47 -9.07 -8.70
N ASN A 175 -27.17 -10.16 -9.41
CA ASN A 175 -27.87 -11.44 -9.26
C ASN A 175 -26.99 -12.43 -8.48
N GLU A 176 -27.62 -13.32 -7.71
CA GLU A 176 -26.98 -14.38 -6.93
C GLU A 176 -26.02 -15.23 -7.77
N GLN A 177 -26.44 -15.66 -8.97
CA GLN A 177 -25.60 -16.46 -9.86
C GLN A 177 -24.30 -15.74 -10.27
N SER A 178 -24.35 -14.43 -10.44
CA SER A 178 -23.17 -13.62 -10.81
C SER A 178 -22.23 -13.47 -9.62
N LEU A 179 -22.77 -13.20 -8.42
CA LEU A 179 -21.97 -13.10 -7.20
C LEU A 179 -21.34 -14.44 -6.81
N SER A 180 -22.08 -15.54 -6.92
CA SER A 180 -21.57 -16.89 -6.68
C SER A 180 -20.42 -17.25 -7.63
N LYS A 181 -20.58 -16.99 -8.94
CA LYS A 181 -19.50 -17.20 -9.93
C LYS A 181 -18.27 -16.34 -9.63
N PHE A 182 -18.48 -15.10 -9.20
CA PHE A 182 -17.41 -14.21 -8.80
C PHE A 182 -16.64 -14.76 -7.59
N LEU A 183 -17.34 -15.15 -6.52
CA LEU A 183 -16.71 -15.70 -5.31
C LEU A 183 -16.00 -17.03 -5.59
N MET A 184 -16.58 -17.93 -6.40
CA MET A 184 -15.89 -19.14 -6.84
C MET A 184 -14.57 -18.82 -7.57
N GLY A 185 -14.60 -17.85 -8.48
CA GLY A 185 -13.39 -17.37 -9.15
C GLY A 185 -12.35 -16.80 -8.18
N LEU A 186 -12.81 -16.03 -7.19
CA LEU A 186 -11.94 -15.45 -6.16
C LEU A 186 -11.23 -16.53 -5.33
N CYS A 187 -11.97 -17.56 -4.88
CA CYS A 187 -11.41 -18.67 -4.11
C CYS A 187 -10.38 -19.48 -4.92
N ILE A 188 -10.60 -19.66 -6.23
CA ILE A 188 -9.67 -20.40 -7.10
C ILE A 188 -8.40 -19.59 -7.37
N CYS A 189 -8.55 -18.29 -7.66
CA CYS A 189 -7.42 -17.44 -8.00
C CYS A 189 -6.59 -17.02 -6.79
N GLY A 190 -7.15 -17.04 -5.58
CA GLY A 190 -6.47 -16.59 -4.36
C GLY A 190 -6.23 -15.08 -4.28
N MET A 191 -6.89 -14.30 -5.14
CA MET A 191 -6.77 -12.84 -5.17
C MET A 191 -7.53 -12.18 -4.01
N TYR A 192 -7.20 -10.92 -3.73
CA TYR A 192 -8.01 -10.11 -2.83
C TYR A 192 -9.18 -9.47 -3.58
N SER A 193 -10.29 -9.26 -2.87
CA SER A 193 -11.41 -8.49 -3.39
C SER A 193 -11.98 -7.53 -2.36
N CYS A 194 -12.44 -6.38 -2.85
CA CYS A 194 -13.24 -5.43 -2.09
C CYS A 194 -14.63 -5.40 -2.71
N LEU A 195 -15.65 -5.71 -1.91
CA LEU A 195 -17.06 -5.56 -2.29
C LEU A 195 -17.47 -4.10 -2.04
N ASP A 196 -17.43 -3.29 -3.09
CA ASP A 196 -17.79 -1.88 -3.00
C ASP A 196 -19.30 -1.69 -3.02
N GLU A 197 -19.79 -0.73 -2.23
CA GLU A 197 -21.23 -0.47 -2.04
C GLU A 197 -22.04 -1.72 -1.64
N PHE A 198 -21.46 -2.66 -0.88
CA PHE A 198 -22.11 -3.91 -0.44
C PHE A 198 -23.49 -3.70 0.21
N ASN A 199 -23.68 -2.56 0.88
CA ASN A 199 -24.95 -2.16 1.48
C ASN A 199 -26.09 -1.87 0.47
N ARG A 200 -25.81 -1.83 -0.83
CA ARG A 200 -26.81 -1.69 -1.91
C ARG A 200 -27.26 -3.04 -2.48
N CYS A 201 -26.65 -4.15 -2.09
CA CYS A 201 -27.14 -5.46 -2.48
C CYS A 201 -28.54 -5.70 -1.93
N ARG A 202 -29.39 -6.31 -2.76
CA ARG A 202 -30.72 -6.74 -2.32
C ARG A 202 -30.60 -7.86 -1.29
N LEU A 203 -31.46 -7.84 -0.27
CA LEU A 203 -31.41 -8.77 0.85
C LEU A 203 -31.60 -10.23 0.43
N ASP A 204 -32.37 -10.48 -0.63
CA ASP A 204 -32.54 -11.82 -1.22
C ASP A 204 -31.21 -12.37 -1.72
N VAL A 205 -30.42 -11.57 -2.44
CA VAL A 205 -29.10 -11.95 -2.94
C VAL A 205 -28.10 -12.15 -1.79
N LEU A 206 -28.14 -11.30 -0.76
CA LEU A 206 -27.27 -11.41 0.41
C LEU A 206 -27.58 -12.62 1.29
N SER A 207 -28.84 -13.08 1.32
CA SER A 207 -29.24 -14.19 2.18
C SER A 207 -28.81 -15.56 1.64
N VAL A 208 -28.60 -15.65 0.33
CA VAL A 208 -28.24 -16.92 -0.34
C VAL A 208 -26.72 -17.11 -0.42
N VAL A 209 -25.95 -16.02 -0.36
CA VAL A 209 -24.49 -16.00 -0.45
C VAL A 209 -23.87 -15.93 0.94
#